data_AF-A0A9X2YB47-F1
#
_entry.id   AF-A0A9X2YB47-F1
#
_cell.length_a   1.000
_cell.length_b   1.000
_cell.length_c   1.000
_cell.angle_alpha   90.00
_cell.angle_beta   90.00
_cell.angle_gamma   90.00
#
_symmetry.space_group_name_H-M   'P 1'
#
loop_
_entity.id
_entity.type
_entity.pdbx_description
1 polymer ?
#
loop_
_entity_poly.entity_id
_entity_poly.type
_entity_poly.pdbx_seq_one_letter_code
_entity_poly.pdbx_strand_id
1 'polypeptide(L)'
;MTSATFTLGNDLTVNRLGFGAMRLTGKGVWGPPADRDECLRVLRRAVELGVNFIDTANSYGPYVSEELICEALHPYDGVVVATKAGLLRTGPDQWPVLGYPAYLRQECEMSLRRLGVDTIDLFQLHRIDDKFPAEDQVGELLALQQEGKIRHIGLSEIDADQLEAARAVAPIVSVQNMYNLSTRSAEPVLEACEAQGIAFIPWFPLAAGPLAAADGPLQRIAADHGATPSQLALAWLLKRSPVMLPIPGTSKVAHLEENVAAGQIELTDAEFDTLSNAGAAQG
;
A
#
# COMPACT_ATOMS: atom_id res chain seq x y z
N MET A 1 -9.62 -9.09 19.49
CA MET A 1 -9.11 -9.49 18.17
C MET A 1 -9.51 -8.43 17.18
N THR A 2 -8.56 -7.84 16.45
CA THR A 2 -8.88 -6.96 15.33
C THR A 2 -9.42 -7.81 14.17
N SER A 3 -10.39 -7.29 13.41
CA SER A 3 -10.93 -8.03 12.25
C SER A 3 -9.81 -8.35 11.26
N ALA A 4 -9.87 -9.52 10.61
CA ALA A 4 -8.93 -9.89 9.54
C ALA A 4 -9.17 -9.10 8.25
N THR A 5 -10.35 -8.48 8.12
CA THR A 5 -10.80 -7.75 6.94
C THR A 5 -11.07 -6.28 7.26
N PHE A 6 -11.00 -5.45 6.22
CA PHE A 6 -11.42 -4.05 6.22
C PHE A 6 -12.31 -3.79 4.99
N THR A 7 -13.28 -2.88 5.08
CA THR A 7 -14.18 -2.58 3.95
C THR A 7 -13.96 -1.15 3.48
N LEU A 8 -13.30 -1.01 2.33
CA LEU A 8 -13.04 0.27 1.66
C LEU A 8 -14.37 0.86 1.18
N GLY A 9 -14.61 2.13 1.48
CA GLY A 9 -15.78 2.86 1.01
C GLY A 9 -17.13 2.25 1.41
N ASN A 10 -17.16 1.39 2.43
CA ASN A 10 -18.33 0.64 2.90
C ASN A 10 -18.92 -0.40 1.93
N ASP A 11 -18.25 -0.71 0.81
CA ASP A 11 -18.78 -1.66 -0.19
C ASP A 11 -17.74 -2.61 -0.80
N LEU A 12 -16.45 -2.44 -0.47
CA LEU A 12 -15.36 -3.24 -1.03
C LEU A 12 -14.48 -3.85 0.07
N THR A 13 -14.75 -5.10 0.42
CA THR A 13 -14.06 -5.81 1.51
C THR A 13 -12.75 -6.44 1.05
N VAL A 14 -11.67 -6.13 1.77
CA VAL A 14 -10.32 -6.67 1.58
C VAL A 14 -9.79 -7.32 2.86
N ASN A 15 -8.92 -8.31 2.70
CA ASN A 15 -8.07 -8.81 3.77
C ASN A 15 -7.01 -7.77 4.10
N ARG A 16 -6.72 -7.57 5.39
CA ARG A 16 -5.86 -6.47 5.84
C ARG A 16 -4.39 -6.65 5.49
N LEU A 17 -3.94 -7.86 5.18
CA LEU A 17 -2.60 -8.08 4.65
C LEU A 17 -2.65 -8.13 3.13
N GLY A 18 -2.29 -7.01 2.49
CA GLY A 18 -2.24 -6.86 1.05
C GLY A 18 -0.87 -7.20 0.46
N PHE A 19 -0.70 -6.93 -0.83
CA PHE A 19 0.57 -7.10 -1.54
C PHE A 19 0.96 -5.84 -2.32
N GLY A 20 2.19 -5.36 -2.10
CA GLY A 20 2.75 -4.22 -2.80
C GLY A 20 3.58 -4.63 -4.02
N ALA A 21 3.10 -4.31 -5.23
CA ALA A 21 3.66 -4.78 -6.48
C ALA A 21 4.90 -4.00 -6.97
N MET A 22 5.38 -3.00 -6.22
CA MET A 22 6.55 -2.18 -6.59
C MET A 22 7.79 -3.03 -6.89
N ARG A 23 7.97 -4.15 -6.17
CA ARG A 23 9.13 -5.05 -6.33
C ARG A 23 9.07 -5.96 -7.56
N LEU A 24 7.95 -5.96 -8.30
CA LEU A 24 7.81 -6.70 -9.57
C LEU A 24 8.41 -5.95 -10.76
N THR A 25 9.42 -5.12 -10.52
CA THR A 25 10.03 -4.22 -11.50
C THR A 25 11.55 -4.36 -11.48
N GLY A 26 12.23 -3.75 -12.45
CA GLY A 26 13.68 -3.77 -12.54
C GLY A 26 14.40 -2.93 -11.49
N LYS A 27 15.74 -2.92 -11.55
CA LYS A 27 16.59 -2.18 -10.61
C LYS A 27 16.23 -0.69 -10.63
N GLY A 28 16.14 -0.12 -9.43
CA GLY A 28 15.73 1.27 -9.26
C GLY A 28 14.30 1.48 -9.72
N VAL A 29 13.41 0.49 -9.51
CA VAL A 29 11.98 0.49 -9.89
C VAL A 29 11.77 1.01 -11.32
N TRP A 30 12.58 0.48 -12.24
CA TRP A 30 12.61 0.88 -13.64
C TRP A 30 12.87 -0.32 -14.54
N GLY A 31 12.13 -0.39 -15.63
CA GLY A 31 12.08 -1.48 -16.57
C GLY A 31 11.38 -2.75 -16.05
N PRO A 32 11.37 -3.79 -16.89
CA PRO A 32 10.89 -5.12 -16.55
C PRO A 32 11.70 -5.76 -15.42
N PRO A 33 11.10 -6.68 -14.63
CA PRO A 33 11.83 -7.46 -13.64
C PRO A 33 12.85 -8.38 -14.31
N ALA A 34 13.88 -8.78 -13.56
CA ALA A 34 14.89 -9.72 -14.04
C ALA A 34 14.33 -11.12 -14.35
N ASP A 35 13.29 -11.53 -13.61
CA ASP A 35 12.60 -12.80 -13.79
C ASP A 35 11.08 -12.54 -13.80
N ARG A 36 10.55 -12.43 -15.03
CA ARG A 36 9.14 -12.16 -15.27
C ARG A 36 8.24 -13.31 -14.81
N ASP A 37 8.63 -14.54 -15.09
CA ASP A 37 7.83 -15.72 -14.78
C ASP A 37 7.72 -15.93 -13.27
N GLU A 38 8.78 -15.65 -12.51
CA GLU A 38 8.71 -15.61 -11.05
C GLU A 38 7.75 -14.53 -10.54
N CYS A 39 7.75 -13.34 -11.13
CA CYS A 39 6.83 -12.27 -10.74
C CYS A 39 5.36 -12.65 -10.98
N LEU A 40 5.07 -13.34 -12.10
CA LEU A 40 3.72 -13.87 -12.36
C LEU A 40 3.35 -14.97 -11.35
N ARG A 41 4.29 -15.85 -10.99
CA ARG A 41 4.07 -16.84 -9.92
C ARG A 41 3.78 -16.17 -8.57
N VAL A 42 4.51 -15.11 -8.22
CA VAL A 42 4.28 -14.33 -6.99
C VAL A 42 2.86 -13.78 -6.95
N LEU A 43 2.39 -13.14 -8.02
CA LEU A 43 1.04 -12.57 -8.09
C LEU A 43 -0.04 -13.64 -7.90
N ARG A 44 0.05 -14.75 -8.65
CA ARG A 44 -0.91 -15.86 -8.53
C ARG A 44 -0.88 -16.47 -7.14
N ARG A 45 0.32 -16.69 -6.60
CA ARG A 45 0.50 -17.25 -5.27
C ARG A 45 -0.06 -16.34 -4.18
N ALA A 46 0.00 -15.01 -4.35
CA ALA A 46 -0.56 -14.08 -3.37
C ALA A 46 -2.07 -14.32 -3.22
N VAL A 47 -2.77 -14.44 -4.35
CA VAL A 47 -4.22 -14.73 -4.38
C VAL A 47 -4.53 -16.13 -3.83
N GLU A 48 -3.74 -17.15 -4.17
CA GLU A 48 -3.88 -18.50 -3.61
C GLU A 48 -3.74 -18.54 -2.08
N LEU A 49 -2.90 -17.67 -1.51
CA LEU A 49 -2.70 -17.51 -0.07
C LEU A 49 -3.80 -16.65 0.60
N GLY A 50 -4.78 -16.17 -0.18
CA GLY A 50 -5.88 -15.36 0.30
C GLY A 50 -5.63 -13.85 0.29
N VAL A 51 -4.52 -13.36 -0.27
CA VAL A 51 -4.35 -11.91 -0.49
C VAL A 51 -5.31 -11.47 -1.59
N ASN A 52 -6.18 -10.53 -1.28
CA ASN A 52 -7.13 -9.99 -2.24
C ASN A 52 -7.02 -8.47 -2.44
N PHE A 53 -5.99 -7.84 -1.90
CA PHE A 53 -5.69 -6.42 -2.10
C PHE A 53 -4.29 -6.26 -2.71
N ILE A 54 -4.23 -5.83 -3.97
CA ILE A 54 -3.00 -5.65 -4.73
C ILE A 54 -2.79 -4.14 -4.96
N ASP A 55 -1.71 -3.60 -4.42
CA ASP A 55 -1.32 -2.20 -4.59
C ASP A 55 -0.21 -2.08 -5.66
N THR A 56 -0.43 -1.20 -6.63
CA THR A 56 0.52 -0.85 -7.70
C THR A 56 0.49 0.65 -7.98
N ALA A 57 1.17 1.11 -9.03
CA ALA A 57 1.12 2.48 -9.53
C ALA A 57 1.54 2.52 -11.00
N ASN A 58 1.04 3.51 -11.75
CA ASN A 58 1.45 3.74 -13.14
C ASN A 58 2.98 3.91 -13.29
N SER A 59 3.62 4.50 -12.27
CA SER A 59 5.06 4.80 -12.26
C SER A 59 5.94 3.59 -11.98
N TYR A 60 5.38 2.42 -11.62
CA TYR A 60 6.17 1.21 -11.34
C TYR A 60 6.57 0.51 -12.63
N GLY A 61 7.84 0.67 -13.03
CA GLY A 61 8.36 0.16 -14.29
C GLY A 61 8.87 1.27 -15.20
N PRO A 62 8.13 2.33 -15.55
CA PRO A 62 6.68 2.54 -15.42
C PRO A 62 5.88 1.48 -16.17
N TYR A 63 4.59 1.38 -15.84
CA TYR A 63 3.55 0.60 -16.53
C TYR A 63 3.68 -0.93 -16.42
N VAL A 64 4.90 -1.45 -16.27
CA VAL A 64 5.21 -2.89 -16.16
C VAL A 64 4.40 -3.57 -15.06
N SER A 65 4.29 -2.95 -13.88
CA SER A 65 3.63 -3.59 -12.75
C SER A 65 2.14 -3.86 -13.01
N GLU A 66 1.44 -2.90 -13.62
CA GLU A 66 0.03 -3.05 -13.99
C GLU A 66 -0.18 -4.12 -15.06
N GLU A 67 0.71 -4.17 -16.07
CA GLU A 67 0.67 -5.19 -17.12
C GLU A 67 0.88 -6.60 -16.57
N LEU A 68 1.82 -6.78 -15.63
CA LEU A 68 2.06 -8.06 -14.98
C LEU A 68 0.87 -8.50 -14.11
N ILE A 69 0.23 -7.55 -13.41
CA ILE A 69 -0.97 -7.82 -12.61
C ILE A 69 -2.11 -8.30 -13.52
N CYS A 70 -2.36 -7.59 -14.62
CA CYS A 70 -3.37 -7.97 -15.60
C CYS A 70 -3.12 -9.38 -16.16
N GLU A 71 -1.91 -9.65 -16.65
CA GLU A 71 -1.57 -10.96 -17.21
C GLU A 71 -1.68 -12.10 -16.19
N ALA A 72 -1.31 -11.86 -14.94
CA ALA A 72 -1.32 -12.89 -13.92
C ALA A 72 -2.74 -13.20 -13.41
N LEU A 73 -3.58 -12.17 -13.29
CA LEU A 73 -4.79 -12.21 -12.45
C LEU A 73 -6.09 -11.85 -13.19
N HIS A 74 -6.05 -11.34 -14.43
CA HIS A 74 -7.27 -11.04 -15.18
C HIS A 74 -7.93 -12.31 -15.75
N PRO A 75 -9.27 -12.47 -15.69
CA PRO A 75 -10.22 -11.58 -15.01
C PRO A 75 -10.08 -11.67 -13.49
N TYR A 76 -10.19 -10.52 -12.81
CA TYR A 76 -9.97 -10.41 -11.37
C TYR A 76 -11.15 -11.02 -10.58
N ASP A 77 -11.02 -12.28 -10.18
CA ASP A 77 -12.02 -12.96 -9.35
C ASP A 77 -11.75 -12.69 -7.86
N GLY A 78 -12.54 -11.77 -7.27
CA GLY A 78 -12.43 -11.42 -5.85
C GLY A 78 -11.18 -10.64 -5.47
N VAL A 79 -10.41 -10.14 -6.44
CA VAL A 79 -9.20 -9.33 -6.22
C VAL A 79 -9.51 -7.85 -6.42
N VAL A 80 -9.10 -7.03 -5.46
CA VAL A 80 -9.15 -5.57 -5.49
C VAL A 80 -7.80 -5.03 -5.94
N VAL A 81 -7.79 -4.22 -6.99
CA VAL A 81 -6.57 -3.57 -7.48
C VAL A 81 -6.58 -2.08 -7.17
N ALA A 82 -5.59 -1.64 -6.39
CA ALA A 82 -5.31 -0.23 -6.16
C ALA A 82 -4.16 0.24 -7.05
N THR A 83 -4.35 1.32 -7.81
CA THR A 83 -3.26 1.97 -8.56
C THR A 83 -3.21 3.47 -8.27
N LYS A 84 -2.22 4.17 -8.84
CA LYS A 84 -1.93 5.58 -8.53
C LYS A 84 -1.46 6.35 -9.75
N ALA A 85 -1.67 7.65 -9.72
CA ALA A 85 -1.03 8.64 -10.59
C ALA A 85 -0.56 9.86 -9.78
N GLY A 86 0.30 10.69 -10.37
CA GLY A 86 0.89 11.86 -9.70
C GLY A 86 2.41 11.83 -9.59
N LEU A 87 3.03 10.71 -9.98
CA LEU A 87 4.47 10.62 -10.19
C LEU A 87 4.75 10.34 -11.67
N LEU A 88 5.75 11.03 -12.21
CA LEU A 88 6.43 10.62 -13.42
C LEU A 88 7.47 9.56 -13.08
N ARG A 89 7.86 8.83 -14.11
CA ARG A 89 9.02 7.96 -14.06
C ARG A 89 9.88 8.28 -15.28
N THR A 90 10.95 9.03 -15.09
CA THR A 90 11.83 9.50 -16.19
C THR A 90 13.14 8.73 -16.28
N GLY A 91 13.41 7.85 -15.31
CA GLY A 91 14.55 6.95 -15.27
C GLY A 91 14.62 6.16 -13.97
N PRO A 92 15.63 5.29 -13.82
CA PRO A 92 15.88 4.57 -12.57
C PRO A 92 16.00 5.53 -11.39
N ASP A 93 15.25 5.24 -10.33
CA ASP A 93 15.21 6.05 -9.09
C ASP A 93 14.79 7.52 -9.27
N GLN A 94 14.29 7.93 -10.45
CA GLN A 94 13.77 9.28 -10.71
C GLN A 94 12.24 9.34 -10.60
N TRP A 95 11.74 10.05 -9.59
CA TRP A 95 10.31 10.16 -9.28
C TRP A 95 9.82 11.61 -9.26
N PRO A 96 9.89 12.38 -10.37
CA PRO A 96 9.36 13.74 -10.38
C PRO A 96 7.85 13.73 -10.08
N VAL A 97 7.41 14.62 -9.20
CA VAL A 97 5.98 14.83 -8.94
C VAL A 97 5.36 15.59 -10.12
N LEU A 98 4.18 15.14 -10.56
CA LEU A 98 3.34 15.84 -11.51
C LEU A 98 1.86 15.67 -11.13
N GLY A 99 1.35 16.61 -10.35
CA GLY A 99 -0.05 16.70 -9.94
C GLY A 99 -0.90 17.52 -10.91
N TYR A 100 -0.56 17.55 -12.20
CA TYR A 100 -1.36 18.27 -13.19
C TYR A 100 -2.65 17.48 -13.48
N PRO A 101 -3.87 18.04 -13.30
CA PRO A 101 -5.12 17.30 -13.46
C PRO A 101 -5.24 16.51 -14.78
N ALA A 102 -4.86 17.12 -15.91
CA ALA A 102 -4.90 16.42 -17.20
C ALA A 102 -3.96 15.21 -17.27
N TYR A 103 -2.81 15.25 -16.56
CA TYR A 103 -1.92 14.09 -16.43
C TYR A 103 -2.53 13.00 -15.54
N LEU A 104 -3.16 13.37 -14.41
CA LEU A 104 -3.85 12.42 -13.54
C LEU A 104 -4.95 11.66 -14.31
N ARG A 105 -5.76 12.38 -15.09
CA ARG A 105 -6.76 11.79 -15.99
C ARG A 105 -6.15 10.88 -17.05
N GLN A 106 -5.11 11.35 -17.73
CA GLN A 106 -4.41 10.55 -18.75
C GLN A 106 -3.94 9.22 -18.14
N GLU A 107 -3.31 9.25 -16.97
CA GLU A 107 -2.80 8.04 -16.33
C GLU A 107 -3.90 7.14 -15.79
N CYS A 108 -5.04 7.67 -15.35
CA CYS A 108 -6.23 6.86 -15.07
C CYS A 108 -6.70 6.08 -16.30
N GLU A 109 -6.90 6.77 -17.44
CA GLU A 109 -7.33 6.14 -18.70
C GLU A 109 -6.33 5.10 -19.21
N MET A 110 -5.03 5.35 -19.02
CA MET A 110 -4.00 4.40 -19.41
C MET A 110 -3.92 3.20 -18.46
N SER A 111 -4.16 3.41 -17.16
CA SER A 111 -4.18 2.33 -16.16
C SER A 111 -5.38 1.41 -16.37
N LEU A 112 -6.56 1.95 -16.71
CA LEU A 112 -7.74 1.18 -17.13
C LEU A 112 -7.40 0.20 -18.26
N ARG A 113 -6.70 0.68 -19.29
CA ARG A 113 -6.27 -0.15 -20.43
C ARG A 113 -5.27 -1.23 -20.04
N ARG A 114 -4.26 -0.90 -19.24
CA ARG A 114 -3.21 -1.85 -18.83
C ARG A 114 -3.76 -2.93 -17.89
N LEU A 115 -4.64 -2.54 -16.98
CA LEU A 115 -5.31 -3.45 -16.06
C LEU A 115 -6.45 -4.23 -16.74
N GLY A 116 -6.91 -3.81 -17.92
CA GLY A 116 -7.98 -4.49 -18.65
C GLY A 116 -9.36 -4.33 -18.01
N VAL A 117 -9.64 -3.18 -17.39
CA VAL A 117 -10.89 -2.92 -16.67
C VAL A 117 -11.56 -1.63 -17.13
N ASP A 118 -12.87 -1.55 -16.97
CA ASP A 118 -13.65 -0.33 -17.25
C ASP A 118 -13.73 0.61 -16.03
N THR A 119 -13.51 0.07 -14.82
CA THR A 119 -13.48 0.80 -13.56
C THR A 119 -12.33 0.29 -12.68
N ILE A 120 -11.47 1.18 -12.19
CA ILE A 120 -10.42 0.84 -11.20
C ILE A 120 -11.05 0.84 -9.80
N ASP A 121 -10.76 -0.18 -8.98
CA ASP A 121 -11.34 -0.28 -7.64
C ASP A 121 -10.92 0.86 -6.70
N LEU A 122 -9.61 1.14 -6.63
CA LEU A 122 -9.06 2.23 -5.84
C LEU A 122 -7.99 2.97 -6.64
N PHE A 123 -8.21 4.27 -6.86
CA PHE A 123 -7.24 5.12 -7.52
C PHE A 123 -6.73 6.18 -6.54
N GLN A 124 -5.42 6.22 -6.37
CA GLN A 124 -4.80 7.09 -5.36
C GLN A 124 -4.02 8.23 -6.02
N LEU A 125 -4.14 9.43 -5.45
CA LEU A 125 -3.19 10.50 -5.76
C LEU A 125 -1.86 10.17 -5.09
N HIS A 126 -0.84 9.86 -5.89
CA HIS A 126 0.43 9.34 -5.42
C HIS A 126 1.22 10.38 -4.62
N ARG A 127 1.15 11.66 -5.00
CA ARG A 127 1.69 12.80 -4.26
C ARG A 127 0.84 14.02 -4.57
N ILE A 128 0.57 14.86 -3.58
CA ILE A 128 0.07 16.21 -3.83
C ILE A 128 1.23 17.05 -4.36
N ASP A 129 1.05 17.66 -5.54
CA ASP A 129 2.01 18.58 -6.15
C ASP A 129 1.73 20.01 -5.68
N ASP A 130 2.73 20.69 -5.16
CA ASP A 130 2.61 22.08 -4.68
C ASP A 130 2.47 23.10 -5.83
N LYS A 131 2.74 22.69 -7.06
CA LYS A 131 2.59 23.53 -8.26
C LYS A 131 1.16 23.69 -8.74
N PHE A 132 0.24 22.86 -8.25
CA PHE A 132 -1.18 22.88 -8.62
C PHE A 132 -2.04 22.93 -7.35
N PRO A 133 -3.19 23.61 -7.35
CA PRO A 133 -4.10 23.57 -6.21
C PRO A 133 -4.47 22.12 -5.85
N ALA A 134 -4.41 21.77 -4.57
CA ALA A 134 -4.76 20.43 -4.11
C ALA A 134 -6.24 20.09 -4.38
N GLU A 135 -7.12 21.09 -4.30
CA GLU A 135 -8.54 20.96 -4.65
C GLU A 135 -8.76 20.59 -6.12
N ASP A 136 -7.97 21.12 -7.05
CA ASP A 136 -8.05 20.75 -8.47
C ASP A 136 -7.55 19.31 -8.69
N GLN A 137 -6.50 18.90 -7.98
CA GLN A 137 -5.96 17.54 -8.03
C GLN A 137 -6.96 16.51 -7.52
N VAL A 138 -7.53 16.73 -6.33
CA VAL A 138 -8.55 15.84 -5.74
C VAL A 138 -9.86 15.92 -6.51
N GLY A 139 -10.22 17.11 -7.00
CA GLY A 139 -11.40 17.34 -7.83
C GLY A 139 -11.36 16.57 -9.15
N GLU A 140 -10.19 16.41 -9.75
CA GLU A 140 -10.01 15.58 -10.94
C GLU A 140 -10.29 14.09 -10.65
N LEU A 141 -9.84 13.58 -9.51
CA LEU A 141 -10.16 12.21 -9.09
C LEU A 141 -11.66 12.06 -8.82
N LEU A 142 -12.30 13.07 -8.22
CA LEU A 142 -13.76 13.08 -8.05
C LEU A 142 -14.49 13.04 -9.40
N ALA A 143 -14.05 13.80 -10.40
CA ALA A 143 -14.64 13.78 -11.73
C ALA A 143 -14.53 12.37 -12.36
N LEU A 144 -13.35 11.74 -12.29
CA LEU A 144 -13.15 10.35 -12.73
C LEU A 144 -14.07 9.36 -12.00
N GLN A 145 -14.30 9.56 -10.70
CA GLN A 145 -15.23 8.74 -9.93
C GLN A 145 -16.67 8.92 -10.40
N GLN A 146 -17.11 10.16 -10.64
CA GLN A 146 -18.45 10.47 -11.16
C GLN A 146 -18.68 9.93 -12.57
N GLU A 147 -17.63 9.85 -13.38
CA GLU A 147 -17.63 9.22 -14.70
C GLU A 147 -17.61 7.67 -14.65
N GLY A 148 -17.49 7.08 -13.46
CA GLY A 148 -17.44 5.63 -13.26
C GLY A 148 -16.09 4.99 -13.62
N LYS A 149 -15.05 5.79 -13.84
CA LYS A 149 -13.70 5.34 -14.22
C LYS A 149 -12.94 4.77 -13.03
N ILE A 150 -13.22 5.28 -11.84
CA ILE A 150 -12.67 4.79 -10.58
C ILE A 150 -13.82 4.61 -9.59
N ARG A 151 -13.74 3.58 -8.73
CA ARG A 151 -14.76 3.34 -7.71
C ARG A 151 -14.46 4.15 -6.45
N HIS A 152 -13.21 4.11 -5.98
CA HIS A 152 -12.79 4.79 -4.76
C HIS A 152 -11.56 5.66 -4.94
N ILE A 153 -11.45 6.68 -4.07
CA ILE A 153 -10.34 7.65 -4.05
C ILE A 153 -9.50 7.43 -2.79
N GLY A 154 -8.19 7.40 -2.97
CA GLY A 154 -7.23 7.46 -1.88
C GLY A 154 -6.13 8.49 -2.10
N LEU A 155 -5.33 8.75 -1.08
CA LEU A 155 -4.25 9.75 -1.10
C LEU A 155 -2.96 9.16 -0.54
N SER A 156 -1.81 9.70 -0.90
CA SER A 156 -0.51 9.22 -0.42
C SER A 156 0.45 10.36 -0.06
N GLU A 157 1.20 10.17 1.02
CA GLU A 157 2.06 11.17 1.69
C GLU A 157 1.36 12.46 2.05
N ILE A 158 0.29 12.31 2.82
CA ILE A 158 -0.44 13.47 3.33
C ILE A 158 -0.42 13.52 4.85
N ASP A 159 -0.50 14.72 5.40
CA ASP A 159 -0.78 14.92 6.82
C ASP A 159 -2.30 14.93 7.12
N ALA A 160 -2.65 15.14 8.40
CA ALA A 160 -4.04 15.15 8.85
C ALA A 160 -4.82 16.37 8.30
N ASP A 161 -4.17 17.53 8.17
CA ASP A 161 -4.79 18.75 7.66
C ASP A 161 -5.12 18.61 6.17
N GLN A 162 -4.21 18.02 5.40
CA GLN A 162 -4.42 17.67 3.99
C GLN A 162 -5.52 16.63 3.82
N LEU A 163 -5.63 15.64 4.72
CA LEU A 163 -6.73 14.68 4.71
C LEU A 163 -8.08 15.39 4.94
N GLU A 164 -8.16 16.28 5.93
CA GLU A 164 -9.38 17.05 6.21
C GLU A 164 -9.77 17.93 5.02
N ALA A 165 -8.81 18.65 4.44
CA ALA A 165 -9.03 19.48 3.25
C ALA A 165 -9.51 18.66 2.05
N ALA A 166 -8.89 17.51 1.77
CA ALA A 166 -9.30 16.66 0.65
C ALA A 166 -10.69 16.06 0.84
N ARG A 167 -11.09 15.73 2.08
CA ARG A 167 -12.43 15.23 2.40
C ARG A 167 -13.53 16.27 2.21
N ALA A 168 -13.20 17.56 2.25
CA ALA A 168 -14.13 18.62 1.88
C ALA A 168 -14.43 18.62 0.37
N VAL A 169 -13.54 18.03 -0.45
CA VAL A 169 -13.68 17.94 -1.91
C VAL A 169 -14.32 16.61 -2.33
N ALA A 170 -13.81 15.48 -1.84
CA ALA A 170 -14.22 14.14 -2.28
C ALA A 170 -14.26 13.10 -1.15
N PRO A 171 -15.06 12.02 -1.28
CA PRO A 171 -14.99 10.89 -0.35
C PRO A 171 -13.63 10.17 -0.45
N ILE A 172 -12.82 10.30 0.60
CA ILE A 172 -11.51 9.61 0.70
C ILE A 172 -11.68 8.33 1.51
N VAL A 173 -11.28 7.19 0.95
CA VAL A 173 -11.43 5.88 1.61
C VAL A 173 -10.13 5.26 2.08
N SER A 174 -8.98 5.77 1.61
CA SER A 174 -7.66 5.32 2.05
C SER A 174 -6.60 6.41 2.07
N VAL A 175 -5.63 6.27 2.97
CA VAL A 175 -4.38 7.03 3.01
C VAL A 175 -3.20 6.07 2.99
N GLN A 176 -2.20 6.33 2.15
CA GLN A 176 -0.99 5.51 2.02
C GLN A 176 0.27 6.33 2.36
N ASN A 177 0.84 6.11 3.55
CA ASN A 177 1.98 6.87 4.06
C ASN A 177 3.11 5.96 4.54
N MET A 178 4.31 6.53 4.69
CA MET A 178 5.43 5.81 5.30
C MET A 178 5.08 5.55 6.77
N TYR A 179 5.06 4.28 7.17
CA TYR A 179 4.82 3.92 8.55
C TYR A 179 5.37 2.52 8.84
N ASN A 180 6.14 2.40 9.91
CA ASN A 180 6.69 1.15 10.40
C ASN A 180 7.05 1.30 11.88
N LEU A 181 7.64 0.26 12.48
CA LEU A 181 8.03 0.27 13.88
C LEU A 181 8.89 1.49 14.27
N SER A 182 9.82 1.91 13.42
CA SER A 182 10.77 2.99 13.72
C SER A 182 10.34 4.34 13.16
N THR A 183 9.50 4.37 12.10
CA THR A 183 9.04 5.60 11.46
C THR A 183 7.56 5.80 11.75
N ARG A 184 7.26 6.69 12.69
CA ARG A 184 5.92 6.95 13.21
C ARG A 184 5.46 8.40 13.04
N SER A 185 6.08 9.18 12.16
CA SER A 185 5.67 10.57 11.88
C SER A 185 4.22 10.67 11.35
N ALA A 186 3.70 9.62 10.73
CA ALA A 186 2.32 9.54 10.26
C ALA A 186 1.30 9.13 11.34
N GLU A 187 1.68 9.07 12.63
CA GLU A 187 0.75 8.75 13.73
C GLU A 187 -0.50 9.66 13.75
N PRO A 188 -0.39 11.00 13.60
CA PRO A 188 -1.58 11.87 13.65
C PRO A 188 -2.58 11.59 12.52
N VAL A 189 -2.09 11.30 11.30
CA VAL A 189 -2.97 10.96 10.18
C VAL A 189 -3.53 9.55 10.28
N LEU A 190 -2.80 8.60 10.90
CA LEU A 190 -3.33 7.28 11.24
C LEU A 190 -4.49 7.39 12.24
N GLU A 191 -4.33 8.20 13.30
CA GLU A 191 -5.39 8.45 14.28
C GLU A 191 -6.62 9.10 13.64
N ALA A 192 -6.40 10.08 12.74
CA ALA A 192 -7.47 10.68 11.96
C ALA A 192 -8.19 9.65 11.06
N CYS A 193 -7.44 8.75 10.41
CA CYS A 193 -8.01 7.68 9.60
C CYS A 193 -8.84 6.71 10.45
N GLU A 194 -8.34 6.32 11.63
CA GLU A 194 -9.04 5.41 12.55
C GLU A 194 -10.35 6.02 13.04
N ALA A 195 -10.34 7.29 13.45
CA ALA A 195 -11.53 8.00 13.91
C ALA A 195 -12.62 8.14 12.83
N GLN A 196 -12.24 8.07 11.55
CA GLN A 196 -13.12 8.31 10.40
C GLN A 196 -13.44 7.02 9.62
N GLY A 197 -12.88 5.87 10.01
CA GLY A 197 -13.06 4.60 9.29
C GLY A 197 -12.41 4.60 7.90
N ILE A 198 -11.27 5.27 7.74
CA ILE A 198 -10.49 5.34 6.50
C ILE A 198 -9.34 4.32 6.58
N ALA A 199 -9.10 3.55 5.52
CA ALA A 199 -7.98 2.61 5.49
C ALA A 199 -6.64 3.35 5.56
N PHE A 200 -5.73 2.87 6.40
CA PHE A 200 -4.35 3.33 6.43
C PHE A 200 -3.43 2.25 5.87
N ILE A 201 -2.76 2.54 4.75
CA ILE A 201 -1.91 1.61 4.01
C ILE A 201 -0.44 1.98 4.27
N PRO A 202 0.27 1.31 5.18
CA PRO A 202 1.67 1.63 5.44
C PRO A 202 2.57 1.09 4.31
N TRP A 203 3.34 1.98 3.68
CA TRP A 203 4.42 1.57 2.78
C TRP A 203 5.77 1.57 3.53
N PHE A 204 6.72 0.80 2.99
CA PHE A 204 7.96 0.42 3.70
C PHE A 204 7.76 -0.29 5.05
N PRO A 205 6.83 -1.27 5.16
CA PRO A 205 6.41 -1.83 6.44
C PRO A 205 7.50 -2.66 7.15
N LEU A 206 8.45 -3.21 6.40
CA LEU A 206 9.51 -4.10 6.92
C LEU A 206 10.76 -3.35 7.39
N ALA A 207 10.80 -2.03 7.25
CA ALA A 207 11.92 -1.25 7.73
C ALA A 207 11.87 -1.16 9.25
N ALA A 208 12.68 -1.97 9.92
CA ALA A 208 12.78 -2.01 11.38
C ALA A 208 14.04 -1.29 11.92
N GLY A 209 14.90 -0.77 11.04
CA GLY A 209 16.13 -0.09 11.44
C GLY A 209 17.00 -0.93 12.40
N PRO A 210 17.68 -0.29 13.37
CA PRO A 210 18.46 -0.97 14.40
C PRO A 210 17.69 -1.98 15.28
N LEU A 211 16.35 -2.02 15.27
CA LEU A 211 15.56 -3.02 16.01
C LEU A 211 15.73 -4.44 15.48
N ALA A 212 16.12 -4.58 14.21
CA ALA A 212 16.45 -5.86 13.59
C ALA A 212 17.88 -6.35 13.92
N ALA A 213 18.60 -5.65 14.81
CA ALA A 213 19.87 -6.15 15.33
C ALA A 213 19.69 -7.54 15.98
N ALA A 214 20.75 -8.35 15.94
CA ALA A 214 20.71 -9.77 16.36
C ALA A 214 20.27 -9.98 17.81
N ASP A 215 20.40 -8.98 18.67
CA ASP A 215 19.99 -8.95 20.06
C ASP A 215 18.89 -7.90 20.34
N GLY A 216 18.21 -7.40 19.31
CA GLY A 216 17.09 -6.48 19.46
C GLY A 216 15.83 -7.16 20.01
N PRO A 217 14.90 -6.39 20.61
CA PRO A 217 13.62 -6.93 21.09
C PRO A 217 12.80 -7.59 19.97
N LEU A 218 12.87 -7.07 18.74
CA LEU A 218 12.19 -7.65 17.58
C LEU A 218 12.70 -9.06 17.27
N GLN A 219 14.02 -9.27 17.29
CA GLN A 219 14.62 -10.58 17.03
C GLN A 219 14.28 -11.61 18.12
N ARG A 220 14.32 -11.20 19.40
CA ARG A 220 13.99 -12.09 20.53
C ARG A 220 12.53 -12.54 20.48
N ILE A 221 11.60 -11.61 20.40
CA ILE A 221 10.17 -11.93 20.36
C ILE A 221 9.86 -12.74 19.10
N ALA A 222 10.51 -12.47 17.97
CA ALA A 222 10.28 -13.25 16.75
C ALA A 222 10.68 -14.72 16.95
N ALA A 223 11.80 -14.98 17.64
CA ALA A 223 12.22 -16.33 17.98
C ALA A 223 11.23 -17.05 18.92
N ASP A 224 10.64 -16.34 19.89
CA ASP A 224 9.63 -16.91 20.80
C ASP A 224 8.36 -17.36 20.04
N HIS A 225 8.02 -16.69 18.93
CA HIS A 225 6.93 -17.06 18.03
C HIS A 225 7.34 -18.06 16.92
N GLY A 226 8.61 -18.46 16.84
CA GLY A 226 9.13 -19.27 15.73
C GLY A 226 9.03 -18.55 14.37
N ALA A 227 9.05 -17.23 14.37
CA ALA A 227 8.82 -16.35 13.23
C ALA A 227 10.07 -15.53 12.88
N THR A 228 10.04 -14.84 11.73
CA THR A 228 11.09 -13.88 11.36
C THR A 228 10.79 -12.49 11.91
N PRO A 229 11.82 -11.62 12.08
CA PRO A 229 11.62 -10.22 12.46
C PRO A 229 10.66 -9.47 11.51
N SER A 230 10.69 -9.81 10.21
CA SER A 230 9.80 -9.22 9.21
C SER A 230 8.35 -9.61 9.44
N GLN A 231 8.08 -10.88 9.77
CA GLN A 231 6.74 -11.31 10.13
C GLN A 231 6.24 -10.61 11.39
N LEU A 232 7.11 -10.47 12.41
CA LEU A 232 6.72 -9.80 13.64
C LEU A 232 6.45 -8.30 13.46
N ALA A 233 7.20 -7.63 12.59
CA ALA A 233 6.94 -6.24 12.22
C ALA A 233 5.57 -6.07 11.52
N LEU A 234 5.20 -7.00 10.63
CA LEU A 234 3.88 -7.01 9.99
C LEU A 234 2.76 -7.29 11.00
N ALA A 235 2.96 -8.25 11.91
CA ALA A 235 2.01 -8.55 12.98
C ALA A 235 1.79 -7.33 13.91
N TRP A 236 2.87 -6.60 14.22
CA TRP A 236 2.79 -5.34 14.97
C TRP A 236 1.94 -4.29 14.24
N LEU A 237 2.14 -4.10 12.93
CA LEU A 237 1.33 -3.18 12.13
C LEU A 237 -0.16 -3.57 12.16
N LEU A 238 -0.48 -4.85 11.96
CA LEU A 238 -1.85 -5.36 12.00
C LEU A 238 -2.49 -5.21 13.40
N LYS A 239 -1.70 -5.27 14.47
CA LYS A 239 -2.18 -5.01 15.82
C LYS A 239 -2.33 -3.51 16.13
N ARG A 240 -1.48 -2.65 15.55
CA ARG A 240 -1.43 -1.20 15.86
C ARG A 240 -2.77 -0.49 15.65
N SER A 241 -3.50 -0.80 14.57
CA SER A 241 -4.78 -0.13 14.31
C SER A 241 -5.72 -1.03 13.51
N PRO A 242 -7.04 -1.05 13.79
CA PRO A 242 -8.02 -1.80 13.01
C PRO A 242 -8.13 -1.35 11.55
N VAL A 243 -7.70 -0.12 11.23
CA VAL A 243 -7.71 0.40 9.85
C VAL A 243 -6.39 0.16 9.10
N MET A 244 -5.43 -0.55 9.70
CA MET A 244 -4.12 -0.81 9.07
C MET A 244 -4.21 -1.90 7.99
N LEU A 245 -3.72 -1.61 6.78
CA LEU A 245 -3.65 -2.50 5.62
C LEU A 245 -2.21 -2.61 5.05
N PRO A 246 -1.24 -3.27 5.71
CA PRO A 246 0.11 -3.38 5.20
C PRO A 246 0.21 -4.11 3.84
N ILE A 247 1.11 -3.64 2.99
CA ILE A 247 1.34 -4.14 1.63
C ILE A 247 2.82 -4.51 1.38
N PRO A 248 3.37 -5.51 2.12
CA PRO A 248 4.76 -5.93 1.89
C PRO A 248 4.96 -6.39 0.44
N GLY A 249 6.02 -5.90 -0.19
CA GLY A 249 6.35 -6.22 -1.59
C GLY A 249 7.56 -7.13 -1.70
N THR A 250 7.52 -8.08 -2.64
CA THR A 250 8.63 -8.98 -2.97
C THR A 250 8.55 -9.44 -4.42
N SER A 251 9.65 -9.97 -4.95
CA SER A 251 9.75 -10.62 -6.26
C SER A 251 10.06 -12.11 -6.17
N LYS A 252 9.88 -12.71 -4.98
CA LYS A 252 10.15 -14.13 -4.71
C LYS A 252 9.00 -14.78 -3.96
N VAL A 253 8.56 -15.95 -4.44
CA VAL A 253 7.46 -16.71 -3.84
C VAL A 253 7.74 -17.05 -2.38
N ALA A 254 8.96 -17.50 -2.06
CA ALA A 254 9.32 -17.87 -0.68
C ALA A 254 9.15 -16.69 0.31
N HIS A 255 9.56 -15.48 -0.07
CA HIS A 255 9.37 -14.29 0.76
C HIS A 255 7.90 -13.87 0.86
N LEU A 256 7.11 -14.12 -0.20
CA LEU A 256 5.68 -13.84 -0.17
C LEU A 256 4.98 -14.74 0.85
N GLU A 257 5.27 -16.05 0.82
CA GLU A 257 4.73 -17.02 1.77
C GLU A 257 5.11 -16.65 3.21
N GLU A 258 6.35 -16.26 3.44
CA GLU A 258 6.79 -15.74 4.75
C GLU A 258 5.98 -14.51 5.17
N ASN A 259 5.85 -13.51 4.30
CA ASN A 259 5.11 -12.28 4.60
C ASN A 259 3.64 -12.56 4.92
N VAL A 260 2.95 -13.40 4.13
CA VAL A 260 1.52 -13.69 4.33
C VAL A 260 1.28 -14.45 5.64
N ALA A 261 2.18 -15.35 6.02
CA ALA A 261 2.09 -16.07 7.29
C ALA A 261 2.15 -15.14 8.53
N ALA A 262 2.65 -13.90 8.39
CA ALA A 262 2.63 -12.91 9.46
C ALA A 262 1.22 -12.58 9.97
N GLY A 263 0.20 -12.70 9.12
CA GLY A 263 -1.20 -12.47 9.51
C GLY A 263 -1.75 -13.47 10.53
N GLN A 264 -1.03 -14.57 10.78
CA GLN A 264 -1.40 -15.60 11.76
C GLN A 264 -0.74 -15.39 13.14
N ILE A 265 0.17 -14.41 13.26
CA ILE A 265 0.89 -14.14 14.51
C ILE A 265 0.06 -13.21 15.39
N GLU A 266 -0.27 -13.68 16.60
CA GLU A 266 -0.94 -12.88 17.61
C GLU A 266 0.05 -12.38 18.66
N LEU A 267 0.36 -11.08 18.61
CA LEU A 267 1.14 -10.44 19.66
C LEU A 267 0.30 -10.26 20.92
N THR A 268 0.87 -10.56 22.09
CA THR A 268 0.36 -10.12 23.38
C THR A 268 0.47 -8.61 23.53
N ASP A 269 -0.24 -8.02 24.50
CA ASP A 269 -0.16 -6.57 24.75
C ASP A 269 1.24 -6.17 25.24
N ALA A 270 1.86 -6.99 26.08
CA ALA A 270 3.22 -6.76 26.58
C ALA A 270 4.28 -6.78 25.46
N GLU A 271 4.16 -7.70 24.49
CA GLU A 271 5.07 -7.74 23.33
C GLU A 271 4.85 -6.53 22.42
N PHE A 272 3.58 -6.19 22.15
CA PHE A 272 3.23 -5.01 21.36
C PHE A 272 3.79 -3.73 21.99
N ASP A 273 3.63 -3.54 23.29
CA ASP A 273 4.14 -2.37 24.02
C ASP A 273 5.67 -2.34 23.99
N THR A 274 6.32 -3.49 24.19
CA THR A 274 7.77 -3.63 24.11
C THR A 274 8.31 -3.17 22.75
N LEU A 275 7.71 -3.65 21.66
CA LEU A 275 8.08 -3.28 20.30
C LEU A 275 7.77 -1.80 20.01
N SER A 276 6.61 -1.31 20.44
CA SER A 276 6.19 0.08 20.24
C SER A 276 7.13 1.08 20.93
N ASN A 277 7.53 0.78 22.16
CA ASN A 277 8.46 1.61 22.94
C ASN A 277 9.87 1.58 22.34
N ALA A 278 10.33 0.41 21.89
CA ALA A 278 11.62 0.29 21.24
C ALA A 278 11.67 1.06 19.91
N GLY A 279 10.59 1.04 19.14
CA GLY A 279 10.41 1.81 17.91
C GLY A 279 10.40 3.32 18.12
N ALA A 280 9.63 3.79 19.09
CA ALA A 280 9.53 5.21 19.42
C ALA A 280 10.86 5.81 19.91
N ALA A 281 11.75 5.01 20.51
CA ALA A 281 13.05 5.48 20.98
C ALA A 281 14.07 5.74 19.86
N GLN A 282 13.76 5.39 18.60
CA GLN A 282 14.67 5.51 17.46
C GLN A 282 14.24 6.52 16.39
N GLY A 283 13.02 7.05 16.48
CA GLY A 283 12.49 8.10 15.60
C GLY A 283 12.49 9.47 16.26
#